data_AF-A0A1H7BIH2-F1
#
_entry.id   AF-A0A1H7BIH2-F1
#
_cell.length_a   1.000
_cell.length_b   1.000
_cell.length_c   1.000
_cell.angle_alpha   90.00
_cell.angle_beta   90.00
_cell.angle_gamma   90.00
#
_symmetry.space_group_name_H-M   'P 1'
#
loop_
_entity.id
_entity.type
_entity.pdbx_description
1 polymer ?
#
loop_
_entity_poly.entity_id
_entity_poly.type
_entity_poly.pdbx_seq_one_letter_code
_entity_poly.pdbx_strand_id
1 'polypeptide(L)'
;MTKTFPNFLHIMASIAFITIIGAAIYEHAAVVPAWSAAPPRSLSMFQGEYGLQAVNFWKPVHPVAILLLAAALITNWRQPRRKQLLIVVGGYVLVLAITAAYFVPELVAITTSAYSPAVNGDLAGRAQTWEKLSLVRLGGLLVLAVILLYGLSVKQAEN
;
A
#
# COMPACT_ATOMS: atom_id res chain seq x y z
N MET A 1 33.05 6.21 14.22
CA MET A 1 32.29 6.83 13.11
C MET A 1 31.97 5.78 12.04
N THR A 2 31.09 4.80 12.29
CA THR A 2 30.70 3.75 11.30
C THR A 2 29.33 3.10 11.64
N LYS A 3 28.27 3.91 11.86
CA LYS A 3 26.89 3.43 12.09
C LYS A 3 25.86 4.05 11.11
N THR A 4 26.30 4.47 9.92
CA THR A 4 25.45 5.16 8.91
C THR A 4 24.65 4.20 8.03
N PHE A 5 25.18 3.03 7.69
CA PHE A 5 24.55 2.15 6.70
C PHE A 5 23.23 1.51 7.14
N PRO A 6 23.09 0.92 8.35
CA PRO A 6 21.81 0.36 8.81
C PRO A 6 20.73 1.45 9.00
N ASN A 7 21.14 2.65 9.43
CA ASN A 7 20.25 3.81 9.53
C ASN A 7 19.78 4.28 8.15
N PHE A 8 20.71 4.38 7.19
CA PHE A 8 20.41 4.75 5.82
C PHE A 8 19.39 3.80 5.19
N LEU A 9 19.58 2.49 5.32
CA LEU A 9 18.62 1.50 4.81
C LEU A 9 17.24 1.60 5.47
N HIS A 10 17.19 1.85 6.79
CA HIS A 10 15.92 2.07 7.49
C HIS A 10 15.22 3.35 6.99
N ILE A 11 15.96 4.44 6.78
CA ILE A 11 15.41 5.68 6.19
C ILE A 11 14.88 5.41 4.78
N MET A 12 15.65 4.73 3.92
CA MET A 12 15.21 4.38 2.56
C MET A 12 13.95 3.50 2.58
N ALA A 13 13.89 2.51 3.47
CA ALA A 13 12.70 1.69 3.67
C ALA A 13 11.50 2.53 4.12
N SER A 14 11.71 3.50 5.00
CA SER A 14 10.66 4.41 5.48
C SER A 14 10.13 5.29 4.36
N ILE A 15 11.01 5.86 3.52
CA ILE A 15 10.62 6.66 2.36
C ILE A 15 9.79 5.80 1.39
N ALA A 16 10.28 4.63 1.01
CA ALA A 16 9.55 3.74 0.10
C ALA A 16 8.16 3.36 0.66
N PHE A 17 8.08 3.06 1.95
CA PHE A 17 6.82 2.69 2.61
C PHE A 17 5.83 3.85 2.68
N ILE A 18 6.31 5.06 2.98
CA ILE A 18 5.45 6.26 3.04
C ILE A 18 5.00 6.68 1.64
N THR A 19 5.82 6.52 0.61
CA THR A 19 5.42 6.77 -0.79
C THR A 19 4.21 5.92 -1.19
N ILE A 20 4.20 4.64 -0.79
CA ILE A 20 3.06 3.73 -1.00
C ILE A 20 1.80 4.25 -0.31
N ILE A 21 1.93 4.72 0.93
CA ILE A 21 0.81 5.28 1.69
C ILE A 21 0.31 6.58 1.06
N GLY A 22 1.21 7.46 0.62
CA GLY A 22 0.86 8.70 -0.07
C GLY A 22 0.06 8.44 -1.36
N ALA A 23 0.48 7.45 -2.15
CA ALA A 23 -0.27 7.03 -3.33
C ALA A 23 -1.65 6.46 -2.97
N ALA A 24 -1.76 5.65 -1.93
CA ALA A 24 -3.05 5.11 -1.47
C ALA A 24 -3.99 6.22 -0.96
N ILE A 25 -3.45 7.22 -0.25
CA ILE A 25 -4.22 8.41 0.18
C ILE A 25 -4.73 9.17 -1.05
N TYR A 26 -3.87 9.40 -2.04
CA TYR A 26 -4.26 10.05 -3.29
C TYR A 26 -5.37 9.27 -4.01
N GLU A 27 -5.23 7.94 -4.12
CA GLU A 27 -6.27 7.10 -4.73
C GLU A 27 -7.60 7.26 -3.99
N HIS A 28 -7.59 7.19 -2.66
CA HIS A 28 -8.81 7.34 -1.87
C HIS A 28 -9.40 8.75 -1.86
N ALA A 29 -8.59 9.78 -2.14
CA ALA A 29 -9.06 11.17 -2.21
C ALA A 29 -9.60 11.55 -3.59
N ALA A 30 -8.96 11.07 -4.66
CA ALA A 30 -9.19 11.59 -6.02
C ALA A 30 -9.67 10.53 -7.02
N VAL A 31 -9.30 9.26 -6.84
CA VAL A 31 -9.51 8.21 -7.85
C VAL A 31 -10.71 7.33 -7.47
N VAL A 32 -10.70 6.76 -6.26
CA VAL A 32 -11.71 5.83 -5.77
C VAL A 32 -13.11 6.44 -5.76
N PRO A 33 -13.33 7.64 -5.19
CA PRO A 33 -14.66 8.26 -5.21
C PRO A 33 -15.16 8.52 -6.64
N ALA A 34 -14.26 8.77 -7.59
CA ALA A 34 -14.63 9.03 -8.98
C ALA A 34 -15.15 7.76 -9.67
N TRP A 35 -14.44 6.63 -9.56
CA TRP A 35 -14.89 5.40 -10.21
C TRP A 35 -15.99 4.66 -9.43
N SER A 36 -16.08 4.83 -8.11
CA SER A 36 -17.11 4.17 -7.28
C SER A 36 -18.47 4.89 -7.31
N ALA A 37 -18.55 6.12 -7.82
CA ALA A 37 -19.77 6.95 -7.80
C ALA A 37 -20.97 6.35 -8.56
N ALA A 38 -20.74 5.74 -9.72
CA ALA A 38 -21.82 5.25 -10.59
C ALA A 38 -21.38 4.09 -11.52
N PRO A 39 -20.77 3.00 -11.01
CA PRO A 39 -20.33 1.91 -11.87
C PRO A 39 -21.52 1.20 -12.55
N PRO A 40 -21.36 0.73 -13.80
CA PRO A 40 -20.13 0.74 -14.60
C PRO A 40 -19.89 2.05 -15.38
N ARG A 41 -20.82 3.03 -15.37
CA ARG A 41 -20.68 4.28 -16.14
C ARG A 41 -19.42 5.06 -15.76
N SER A 42 -19.13 5.17 -14.47
CA SER A 42 -17.93 5.85 -13.93
C SER A 42 -16.62 5.08 -14.17
N LEU A 43 -16.68 3.82 -14.61
CA LEU A 43 -15.48 3.01 -14.88
C LEU A 43 -14.80 3.37 -16.20
N SER A 44 -15.39 4.27 -17.00
CA SER A 44 -14.82 4.75 -18.26
C SER A 44 -13.41 5.32 -18.10
N MET A 45 -13.03 5.81 -16.91
CA MET A 45 -11.67 6.27 -16.62
C MET A 45 -10.60 5.18 -16.70
N PHE A 46 -10.98 3.90 -16.67
CA PHE A 46 -10.07 2.75 -16.84
C PHE A 46 -10.10 2.19 -18.27
N GLN A 47 -10.90 2.76 -19.16
CA GLN A 47 -11.19 2.21 -20.49
C GLN A 47 -10.65 3.12 -21.60
N GLY A 48 -10.48 2.56 -22.80
CA GLY A 48 -9.95 3.28 -23.96
C GLY A 48 -8.42 3.41 -23.98
N GLU A 49 -7.91 4.08 -25.01
CA GLU A 49 -6.47 4.20 -25.31
C GLU A 49 -5.67 4.85 -24.16
N TYR A 50 -6.30 5.77 -23.42
CA TYR A 50 -5.68 6.54 -22.34
C TYR A 50 -6.24 6.19 -20.95
N GLY A 51 -6.83 5.01 -20.79
CA GLY A 51 -7.36 4.55 -19.51
C GLY A 51 -6.27 4.48 -18.42
N LEU A 52 -6.63 4.82 -17.19
CA LEU A 52 -5.71 4.89 -16.05
C LEU A 52 -5.02 3.53 -15.80
N GLN A 53 -3.70 3.49 -15.92
CA GLN A 53 -2.88 2.29 -15.71
C GLN A 53 -2.21 2.30 -14.33
N ALA A 54 -3.00 2.20 -13.26
CA ALA A 54 -2.49 2.21 -11.87
C ALA A 54 -1.45 1.10 -11.60
N VAL A 55 -1.53 -0.02 -12.33
CA VAL A 55 -0.58 -1.14 -12.24
C VAL A 55 0.88 -0.72 -12.47
N ASN A 56 1.11 0.32 -13.27
CA ASN A 56 2.46 0.82 -13.57
C ASN A 56 3.16 1.40 -12.34
N PHE A 57 2.40 1.89 -11.36
CA PHE A 57 2.94 2.32 -10.07
C PHE A 57 3.01 1.14 -9.08
N TRP A 58 1.91 0.40 -8.93
CA TRP A 58 1.78 -0.61 -7.87
C TRP A 58 2.71 -1.82 -8.05
N LYS A 59 2.89 -2.30 -9.29
CA LYS A 59 3.70 -3.49 -9.58
C LYS A 59 5.19 -3.31 -9.20
N PRO A 60 5.88 -2.20 -9.54
CA PRO A 60 7.28 -2.02 -9.15
C PRO A 60 7.46 -1.54 -7.70
N VAL A 61 6.54 -0.74 -7.14
CA VAL A 61 6.76 -0.11 -5.83
C VAL A 61 6.76 -1.13 -4.68
N HIS A 62 5.92 -2.18 -4.73
CA HIS A 62 5.85 -3.18 -3.68
C HIS A 62 7.14 -4.02 -3.54
N PRO A 63 7.72 -4.59 -4.62
CA PRO A 63 9.02 -5.26 -4.55
C PRO A 63 10.13 -4.36 -4.00
N VAL A 64 10.20 -3.09 -4.42
CA VAL A 64 11.20 -2.14 -3.93
C VAL A 64 11.07 -1.95 -2.42
N ALA A 65 9.84 -1.72 -1.93
CA ALA A 65 9.59 -1.57 -0.50
C ALA A 65 9.93 -2.84 0.30
N ILE A 66 9.58 -4.04 -0.21
CA ILE A 66 9.93 -5.32 0.43
C ILE A 66 11.43 -5.47 0.55
N LEU A 67 12.17 -5.23 -0.54
CA LEU A 67 13.63 -5.39 -0.56
C LEU A 67 14.31 -4.43 0.43
N LEU A 68 13.87 -3.17 0.47
CA LEU A 68 14.40 -2.18 1.42
C LEU A 68 14.06 -2.53 2.87
N LEU A 69 12.83 -2.96 3.16
CA LEU A 69 12.43 -3.41 4.49
C LEU A 69 13.21 -4.64 4.94
N ALA A 70 13.42 -5.61 4.05
CA ALA A 70 14.24 -6.79 4.33
C ALA A 70 15.70 -6.41 4.59
N ALA A 71 16.29 -5.55 3.76
CA ALA A 71 17.66 -5.06 3.95
C ALA A 71 17.80 -4.29 5.28
N ALA A 72 16.83 -3.44 5.62
CA ALA A 72 16.79 -2.73 6.89
C ALA A 72 16.70 -3.70 8.08
N LEU A 73 15.86 -4.74 8.00
CA LEU A 73 15.73 -5.76 9.04
C LEU A 73 17.02 -6.57 9.22
N ILE A 74 17.62 -7.04 8.13
CA ILE A 74 18.86 -7.85 8.16
C ILE A 74 19.99 -7.04 8.79
N THR A 75 20.18 -5.79 8.36
CA THR A 75 21.27 -4.94 8.89
C THR A 75 21.04 -4.47 10.33
N ASN A 76 19.78 -4.40 10.78
CA ASN A 76 19.43 -4.04 12.16
C ASN A 76 19.13 -5.25 13.05
N TRP A 77 19.51 -6.47 12.66
CA TRP A 77 19.13 -7.69 13.38
C TRP A 77 19.61 -7.76 14.84
N ARG A 78 20.76 -7.16 15.15
CA ARG A 78 21.30 -7.10 16.51
C ARG A 78 21.01 -5.77 17.22
N GLN A 79 20.16 -4.92 16.63
CA GLN A 79 19.86 -3.59 17.15
C GLN A 79 18.52 -3.57 17.92
N PRO A 80 18.34 -2.66 18.90
CA PRO A 80 17.09 -2.55 19.67
C PRO A 80 15.83 -2.36 18.81
N ARG A 81 15.98 -1.78 17.61
CA ARG A 81 14.89 -1.53 16.66
C ARG A 81 14.41 -2.75 15.84
N ARG A 82 15.04 -3.92 16.04
CA ARG A 82 14.67 -5.17 15.33
C ARG A 82 13.19 -5.51 15.50
N LYS A 83 12.64 -5.32 16.70
CA LYS A 83 11.24 -5.66 16.99
C LYS A 83 10.28 -4.87 16.11
N GLN A 84 10.51 -3.56 15.96
CA GLN A 84 9.72 -2.68 15.11
C GLN A 84 9.80 -3.13 13.65
N LEU A 85 11.01 -3.40 13.14
CA LEU A 85 11.21 -3.86 11.76
C LEU A 85 10.54 -5.22 11.50
N LEU A 86 10.58 -6.15 12.45
CA LEU A 86 9.87 -7.43 12.34
C LEU A 86 8.36 -7.25 12.24
N ILE A 87 7.79 -6.39 13.10
CA ILE A 87 6.34 -6.09 13.08
C ILE A 87 5.95 -5.49 11.73
N VAL A 88 6.74 -4.54 11.21
CA VAL A 88 6.45 -3.88 9.94
C VAL A 88 6.59 -4.83 8.75
N VAL A 89 7.68 -5.62 8.69
CA VAL A 89 7.87 -6.61 7.63
C VAL A 89 6.74 -7.65 7.64
N GLY A 90 6.45 -8.23 8.80
CA GLY A 90 5.39 -9.24 8.93
C GLY A 90 4.00 -8.67 8.61
N GLY A 91 3.69 -7.49 9.16
CA GLY A 91 2.41 -6.81 8.92
C GLY A 91 2.24 -6.43 7.45
N TYR A 92 3.29 -5.93 6.80
CA TYR A 92 3.21 -5.54 5.40
C TYR A 92 3.08 -6.74 4.46
N VAL A 93 3.82 -7.83 4.72
CA VAL A 93 3.65 -9.09 3.97
C VAL A 93 2.23 -9.63 4.10
N LEU A 94 1.65 -9.58 5.31
CA LEU A 94 0.26 -9.98 5.52
C LEU A 94 -0.71 -9.09 4.73
N VAL A 95 -0.52 -7.77 4.75
CA VAL A 95 -1.34 -6.84 3.94
C VAL A 95 -1.23 -7.14 2.45
N LEU A 96 -0.03 -7.48 1.96
CA LEU A 96 0.17 -7.86 0.55
C LEU A 96 -0.51 -9.18 0.21
N ALA A 97 -0.47 -10.18 1.11
CA ALA A 97 -1.17 -11.44 0.92
C ALA A 97 -2.70 -11.24 0.83
N ILE A 98 -3.27 -10.44 1.74
CA ILE A 98 -4.70 -10.08 1.71
C ILE A 98 -5.01 -9.28 0.43
N THR A 99 -4.10 -8.39 0.02
CA THR A 99 -4.25 -7.60 -1.20
C THR A 99 -4.28 -8.46 -2.45
N ALA A 100 -3.38 -9.44 -2.56
CA ALA A 100 -3.33 -10.37 -3.67
C ALA A 100 -4.55 -11.33 -3.69
N ALA A 101 -5.03 -11.75 -2.50
CA ALA A 101 -6.14 -12.70 -2.40
C ALA A 101 -7.52 -12.07 -2.63
N TYR A 102 -7.73 -10.82 -2.20
CA TYR A 102 -9.05 -10.16 -2.25
C TYR A 102 -9.04 -8.87 -3.04
N PHE A 103 -8.22 -7.89 -2.66
CA PHE A 103 -8.34 -6.53 -3.20
C PHE A 103 -8.01 -6.44 -4.70
N VAL A 104 -6.96 -7.13 -5.16
CA VAL A 104 -6.56 -7.11 -6.58
C VAL A 104 -7.60 -7.83 -7.46
N PRO A 105 -8.01 -9.09 -7.16
CA PRO A 105 -9.03 -9.76 -7.95
C PRO A 105 -10.35 -8.98 -8.01
N GLU A 106 -10.80 -8.46 -6.87
CA GLU A 106 -12.07 -7.73 -6.79
C GLU A 106 -12.02 -6.40 -7.54
N LEU A 107 -10.91 -5.65 -7.42
CA LEU A 107 -10.71 -4.42 -8.19
C LEU A 107 -10.72 -4.68 -9.70
N VAL A 108 -10.04 -5.74 -10.15
CA VAL A 108 -10.02 -6.13 -11.56
C VAL A 108 -11.43 -6.52 -12.02
N ALA A 109 -12.15 -7.33 -11.25
CA ALA A 109 -13.50 -7.76 -11.59
C ALA A 109 -14.47 -6.56 -11.73
N ILE A 110 -14.34 -5.56 -10.86
CA ILE A 110 -15.15 -4.34 -10.95
C ILE A 110 -14.71 -3.50 -12.17
N THR A 111 -13.43 -3.14 -12.26
CA THR A 111 -12.95 -2.15 -13.25
C THR A 111 -12.92 -2.64 -14.69
N THR A 112 -12.94 -3.95 -14.92
CA THR A 112 -13.05 -4.56 -16.25
C THR A 112 -14.48 -4.86 -16.68
N SER A 113 -15.48 -4.51 -15.85
CA SER A 113 -16.89 -4.65 -16.22
C SER A 113 -17.23 -3.82 -17.46
N ALA A 114 -18.05 -4.40 -18.35
CA ALA A 114 -18.47 -3.74 -19.57
C ALA A 114 -19.20 -2.41 -19.28
N TYR A 115 -18.90 -1.40 -20.09
CA TYR A 115 -19.58 -0.11 -19.97
C TYR A 115 -21.09 -0.27 -20.17
N SER A 116 -21.85 0.42 -19.32
CA SER A 116 -23.29 0.59 -19.49
C SER A 116 -23.68 1.99 -19.02
N PRO A 117 -24.60 2.67 -19.72
CA PRO A 117 -25.13 3.93 -19.25
C PRO A 117 -26.01 3.76 -18.01
N ALA A 118 -26.50 2.57 -17.66
CA ALA A 118 -27.28 2.34 -16.44
C ALA A 118 -26.37 1.93 -15.27
N VAL A 119 -26.66 2.45 -14.06
CA VAL A 119 -25.96 2.03 -12.84
C VAL A 119 -26.33 0.59 -12.51
N ASN A 120 -25.34 -0.22 -12.17
CA ASN A 120 -25.56 -1.58 -11.70
C ASN A 120 -25.43 -1.63 -10.17
N GLY A 121 -26.53 -1.98 -9.49
CA GLY A 121 -26.58 -2.02 -8.02
C GLY A 121 -25.61 -3.02 -7.38
N ASP A 122 -25.37 -4.18 -8.01
CA ASP A 122 -24.40 -5.16 -7.52
C ASP A 122 -22.98 -4.61 -7.58
N LEU A 123 -22.59 -4.07 -8.75
CA LEU A 123 -21.26 -3.45 -8.93
C LEU A 123 -21.04 -2.26 -7.99
N ALA A 124 -22.07 -1.44 -7.78
CA ALA A 124 -22.01 -0.33 -6.84
C ALA A 124 -21.82 -0.81 -5.38
N GLY A 125 -22.55 -1.85 -4.97
CA GLY A 125 -22.42 -2.43 -3.63
C GLY A 125 -21.03 -3.03 -3.39
N ARG A 126 -20.49 -3.73 -4.40
CA ARG A 126 -19.13 -4.29 -4.38
C ARG A 126 -18.05 -3.20 -4.33
N ALA A 127 -18.18 -2.16 -5.15
CA ALA A 127 -17.30 -0.99 -5.14
C ALA A 127 -17.25 -0.30 -3.77
N GLN A 128 -18.42 -0.06 -3.15
CA GLN A 128 -18.51 0.54 -1.82
C GLN A 128 -17.88 -0.35 -0.74
N THR A 129 -18.08 -1.66 -0.83
CA THR A 129 -17.49 -2.62 0.11
C THR A 129 -15.97 -2.63 -0.02
N TRP A 130 -15.47 -2.68 -1.26
CA TRP A 130 -14.05 -2.61 -1.57
C TRP A 130 -13.42 -1.32 -1.02
N GLU A 131 -14.06 -0.17 -1.25
CA GLU A 131 -13.58 1.14 -0.78
C GLU A 131 -13.46 1.19 0.75
N LYS A 132 -14.52 0.78 1.47
CA LYS A 132 -14.54 0.74 2.93
C LYS A 132 -13.43 -0.16 3.49
N LEU A 133 -13.29 -1.36 2.95
CA LEU A 133 -12.24 -2.30 3.38
C LEU A 133 -10.83 -1.78 3.04
N SER A 134 -10.68 -1.09 1.91
CA SER A 134 -9.39 -0.51 1.51
C SER A 134 -8.99 0.66 2.41
N LEU A 135 -9.94 1.46 2.90
CA LEU A 135 -9.68 2.47 3.93
C LEU A 135 -9.23 1.85 5.26
N VAL A 136 -9.84 0.73 5.68
CA VAL A 136 -9.39 -0.01 6.88
C VAL A 136 -7.96 -0.51 6.69
N ARG A 137 -7.65 -1.08 5.52
CA ARG A 137 -6.29 -1.50 5.15
C ARG A 137 -5.30 -0.33 5.18
N LEU A 138 -5.68 0.84 4.66
CA LEU A 138 -4.86 2.06 4.72
C LEU A 138 -4.59 2.50 6.16
N GLY A 139 -5.60 2.44 7.04
CA GLY A 139 -5.43 2.67 8.47
C GLY A 139 -4.39 1.72 9.09
N GLY A 140 -4.43 0.44 8.73
CA GLY A 140 -3.41 -0.54 9.15
C GLY A 140 -2.00 -0.18 8.65
N LEU A 141 -1.86 0.24 7.40
CA LEU A 141 -0.57 0.68 6.85
C LEU A 141 -0.03 1.93 7.57
N LEU A 142 -0.89 2.87 7.95
CA LEU A 142 -0.49 4.05 8.73
C LEU A 142 0.04 3.65 10.12
N VAL A 143 -0.58 2.68 10.79
CA VAL A 143 -0.06 2.13 12.06
C VAL A 143 1.32 1.52 11.87
N LEU A 144 1.52 0.72 10.81
CA LEU A 144 2.84 0.15 10.50
C LEU A 144 3.87 1.25 10.19
N ALA A 145 3.48 2.33 9.51
CA ALA A 145 4.37 3.46 9.24
C ALA A 145 4.82 4.16 10.52
N VAL A 146 3.90 4.38 11.48
CA VAL A 146 4.25 4.94 12.80
C VAL A 146 5.25 4.05 13.52
N ILE A 147 5.04 2.72 13.51
CA ILE A 147 5.97 1.76 14.13
C ILE A 147 7.34 1.81 13.43
N LEU A 148 7.36 1.87 12.10
CA LEU A 148 8.58 1.93 11.30
C LEU A 148 9.38 3.20 11.63
N LEU A 149 8.72 4.36 11.65
CA LEU A 149 9.31 5.66 11.95
C LEU A 149 9.76 5.75 13.40
N TYR A 150 8.97 5.24 14.35
CA TYR A 150 9.36 5.15 15.75
C TYR A 150 10.65 4.33 15.93
N GLY A 151 10.84 3.29 15.12
CA GLY A 151 12.09 2.52 15.12
C GLY A 151 13.35 3.35 14.83
N LEU A 152 13.23 4.51 14.17
CA LEU A 152 14.35 5.44 13.93
C LEU A 152 14.73 6.26 15.17
N SER A 153 13.79 6.49 16.10
CA SER A 153 14.03 7.28 17.32
C SER A 153 14.54 6.43 18.49
N VAL A 154 14.46 5.11 18.40
CA VAL A 154 14.97 4.19 19.43
C VAL A 154 16.50 4.35 19.53
N LYS A 155 16.95 4.82 20.70
CA LYS A 155 18.38 4.97 21.01
C LYS A 155 19.09 3.62 20.82
N GLN A 156 20.22 3.66 20.11
CA GLN A 156 21.11 2.50 20.07
C GLN A 156 21.69 2.30 21.45
N ALA A 157 21.61 1.08 21.98
CA ALA A 157 22.41 0.71 23.14
C ALA A 157 23.88 0.90 22.76
N GLU A 158 24.60 1.68 23.56
CA GLU A 158 26.05 1.76 23.48
C GLU A 158 26.58 0.44 24.05
N ASN A 159 27.19 -0.37 23.18
CA ASN A 159 28.04 -1.49 23.60
C ASN A 159 29.45 -0.97 23.78
#